data_AF-A0A257TJ07-F1
#
_entry.id   AF-A0A257TJ07-F1
#
_cell.length_a   1.000
_cell.length_b   1.000
_cell.length_c   1.000
_cell.angle_alpha   90.00
_cell.angle_beta   90.00
_cell.angle_gamma   90.00
#
_symmetry.space_group_name_H-M   'P 1'
#
loop_
_entity.id
_entity.type
_entity.pdbx_description
1 polymer ?
#
loop_
_entity_poly.entity_id
_entity_poly.type
_entity_poly.pdbx_seq_one_letter_code
_entity_poly.pdbx_strand_id
1 'polypeptide(L)'
;VENIGHEMAQHMILYHFNFGFPLLSEMTKVSFPEREIVARDAGTPLDGFNRWESPQPNYRERVYYHEPQTGTGTREETATVIISNPEFPLAGGMGPVEVRLTWNTRNLPRLVEWKMPGLGMHVLGIEPANCHVEGRVAERLRGSLVTLQPGAAATYELELEIRARL
;
A
#
# COMPACT_ATOMS: atom_id res chain seq x y z
N VAL A 1 3.59 -17.69 7.79
CA VAL A 1 4.80 -18.19 7.10
C VAL A 1 5.77 -18.68 8.15
N GLU A 2 6.35 -19.86 7.98
CA GLU A 2 7.29 -20.46 8.93
C GLU A 2 8.57 -20.88 8.20
N ASN A 3 9.72 -20.66 8.83
CA ASN A 3 10.98 -21.21 8.35
C ASN A 3 11.16 -22.64 8.89
N ILE A 4 10.75 -23.63 8.11
CA ILE A 4 10.93 -25.06 8.43
C ILE A 4 12.35 -25.58 8.16
N GLY A 5 13.26 -24.72 7.69
CA GLY A 5 14.65 -25.06 7.43
C GLY A 5 15.53 -25.03 8.69
N HIS A 6 16.77 -25.46 8.52
CA HIS A 6 17.78 -25.48 9.60
C HIS A 6 18.72 -24.26 9.58
N GLU A 7 18.57 -23.37 8.61
CA GLU A 7 19.34 -22.13 8.47
C GLU A 7 18.42 -20.91 8.51
N MET A 8 18.98 -19.74 8.80
CA MET A 8 18.25 -18.48 8.72
C MET A 8 17.79 -18.20 7.27
N ALA A 9 16.55 -17.75 7.10
CA ALA A 9 15.95 -17.49 5.79
C ALA A 9 15.57 -16.02 5.64
N GLN A 10 16.04 -15.38 4.56
CA GLN A 10 15.62 -14.02 4.22
C GLN A 10 14.15 -14.02 3.82
N HIS A 11 13.35 -13.14 4.41
CA HIS A 11 11.91 -13.16 4.26
C HIS A 11 11.36 -11.77 3.95
N MET A 12 11.22 -11.46 2.66
CA MET A 12 10.56 -10.25 2.18
C MET A 12 9.15 -10.62 1.69
N ILE A 13 8.14 -9.89 2.17
CA ILE A 13 6.75 -10.09 1.76
C ILE A 13 6.06 -8.73 1.59
N LEU A 14 5.18 -8.68 0.59
CA LEU A 14 4.34 -7.56 0.25
C LEU A 14 3.01 -8.11 -0.25
N TYR A 15 1.91 -7.55 0.25
CA TYR A 15 0.56 -7.87 -0.19
C TYR A 15 0.10 -6.84 -1.22
N HIS A 16 0.06 -7.23 -2.49
CA HIS A 16 -0.12 -6.30 -3.60
C HIS A 16 -1.60 -6.11 -3.96
N PHE A 17 -2.32 -5.24 -3.26
CA PHE A 17 -3.72 -4.94 -3.59
C PHE A 17 -3.79 -3.90 -4.70
N ASN A 18 -4.28 -4.32 -5.87
CA ASN A 18 -4.43 -3.46 -7.03
C ASN A 18 -5.90 -3.08 -7.22
N PHE A 19 -6.17 -1.78 -7.24
CA PHE A 19 -7.47 -1.19 -7.47
C PHE A 19 -7.49 -0.47 -8.81
N GLY A 20 -8.62 -0.46 -9.49
CA GLY A 20 -8.75 0.15 -10.82
C GLY A 20 -10.18 0.58 -11.11
N PHE A 21 -10.50 0.79 -12.39
CA PHE A 21 -11.87 1.03 -12.83
C PHE A 21 -12.82 -0.11 -12.41
N PRO A 22 -14.08 0.15 -12.02
CA PRO A 22 -14.73 1.47 -11.90
C PRO A 22 -14.56 2.15 -10.54
N LEU A 23 -13.76 1.58 -9.63
CA LEU A 23 -13.53 2.19 -8.31
C LEU A 23 -12.77 3.51 -8.42
N LEU A 24 -11.77 3.55 -9.30
CA LEU A 24 -10.92 4.73 -9.49
C LEU A 24 -11.47 5.66 -10.58
N SER A 25 -11.76 6.90 -10.21
CA SER A 25 -12.15 8.03 -11.06
C SER A 25 -11.54 9.32 -10.52
N GLU A 26 -11.67 10.43 -11.21
CA GLU A 26 -11.19 11.76 -10.80
C GLU A 26 -11.86 12.25 -9.49
N MET A 27 -13.00 11.65 -9.12
CA MET A 27 -13.71 11.90 -7.87
C MET A 27 -13.17 11.05 -6.71
N THR A 28 -12.32 10.06 -7.00
CA THR A 28 -11.74 9.19 -5.99
C THR A 28 -10.75 9.94 -5.09
N LYS A 29 -10.90 9.73 -3.79
CA LYS A 29 -9.95 10.18 -2.77
C LYS A 29 -9.43 8.99 -2.00
N VAL A 30 -8.12 9.00 -1.72
CA VAL A 30 -7.44 7.98 -0.92
C VAL A 30 -7.04 8.60 0.41
N SER A 31 -7.45 8.01 1.52
CA SER A 31 -6.99 8.39 2.85
C SER A 31 -5.95 7.38 3.32
N PHE A 32 -4.83 7.89 3.81
CA PHE A 32 -3.71 7.10 4.32
C PHE A 32 -3.57 7.33 5.84
N PRO A 33 -2.95 6.39 6.59
CA PRO A 33 -2.56 6.64 7.96
C PRO A 33 -1.57 7.81 8.05
N GLU A 34 -1.51 8.50 9.19
CA GLU A 34 -0.61 9.65 9.36
C GLU A 34 0.85 9.19 9.37
N ARG A 35 1.56 9.47 8.28
CA ARG A 35 2.90 8.98 8.01
C ARG A 35 3.71 10.00 7.20
N GLU A 36 5.02 9.89 7.28
CA GLU A 36 5.89 10.65 6.38
C GLU A 36 5.79 10.08 4.96
N ILE A 37 5.53 10.93 3.98
CA ILE A 37 5.42 10.51 2.57
C ILE A 37 6.74 10.78 1.87
N VAL A 38 7.39 9.73 1.40
CA VAL A 38 8.66 9.80 0.69
C VAL A 38 8.48 9.20 -0.70
N ALA A 39 8.80 9.95 -1.75
CA ALA A 39 8.81 9.37 -3.08
C ALA A 39 10.03 8.47 -3.28
N ARG A 40 9.85 7.30 -3.89
CA ARG A 40 10.94 6.36 -4.21
C ARG A 40 11.94 6.99 -5.17
N ASP A 41 11.44 7.58 -6.25
CA ASP A 41 12.26 8.13 -7.32
C ASP A 41 12.41 9.64 -7.17
N ALA A 42 13.65 10.12 -7.22
CA ALA A 42 13.97 11.53 -7.08
C ALA A 42 13.24 12.40 -8.12
N GLY A 43 12.71 13.55 -7.68
CA GLY A 43 11.97 14.48 -8.53
C GLY A 43 10.50 14.11 -8.73
N THR A 44 10.02 12.98 -8.19
CA THR A 44 8.59 12.65 -8.18
C THR A 44 7.84 13.64 -7.28
N PRO A 45 6.79 14.32 -7.78
CA PRO A 45 6.00 15.24 -6.97
C PRO A 45 5.27 14.53 -5.83
N LEU A 46 5.28 15.13 -4.64
CA LEU A 46 4.48 14.66 -3.50
C LEU A 46 3.03 15.17 -3.55
N ASP A 47 2.76 16.30 -4.22
CA ASP A 47 1.37 16.76 -4.39
C ASP A 47 0.56 15.74 -5.22
N GLY A 48 -0.66 15.48 -4.76
CA GLY A 48 -1.62 14.62 -5.47
C GLY A 48 -1.43 13.12 -5.28
N PHE A 49 -0.54 12.65 -4.40
CA PHE A 49 -0.43 11.21 -4.08
C PHE A 49 -1.80 10.61 -3.74
N ASN A 50 -2.58 11.32 -2.90
CA ASN A 50 -3.88 10.91 -2.40
C ASN A 50 -5.11 11.25 -3.27
N ARG A 51 -4.90 11.80 -4.49
CA ARG A 51 -5.97 12.14 -5.45
C ARG A 51 -5.82 11.29 -6.69
N TRP A 52 -6.91 11.00 -7.40
CA TRP A 52 -6.84 10.22 -8.62
C TRP A 52 -7.02 11.06 -9.88
N GLU A 53 -6.36 10.66 -10.96
CA GLU A 53 -6.30 11.39 -12.23
C GLU A 53 -6.95 10.56 -13.34
N SER A 54 -7.44 11.26 -14.36
CA SER A 54 -7.87 10.62 -15.61
C SER A 54 -6.68 9.90 -16.27
N PRO A 55 -6.89 8.82 -17.04
CA PRO A 55 -5.82 8.12 -17.73
C PRO A 55 -4.92 9.06 -18.56
N GLN A 56 -3.63 9.06 -18.26
CA GLN A 56 -2.63 9.94 -18.87
C GLN A 56 -1.77 9.18 -19.90
N PRO A 57 -1.54 9.75 -21.10
CA PRO A 57 -0.58 9.19 -22.05
C PRO A 57 0.85 9.29 -21.51
N ASN A 58 1.68 8.26 -21.75
CA ASN A 58 3.09 8.23 -21.38
C ASN A 58 3.36 8.45 -19.87
N TYR A 59 2.37 8.17 -19.00
CA TYR A 59 2.57 8.25 -17.56
C TYR A 59 3.62 7.25 -17.10
N ARG A 60 4.59 7.72 -16.31
CA ARG A 60 5.53 6.85 -15.59
C ARG A 60 5.00 6.60 -14.20
N GLU A 61 5.09 5.36 -13.72
CA GLU A 61 4.69 5.02 -12.37
C GLU A 61 5.27 6.00 -11.35
N ARG A 62 4.49 6.29 -10.31
CA ARG A 62 4.99 7.00 -9.14
C ARG A 62 4.85 6.06 -7.96
N VAL A 63 5.92 5.93 -7.17
CA VAL A 63 5.93 5.09 -5.98
C VAL A 63 6.20 5.96 -4.76
N TYR A 64 5.34 5.82 -3.76
CA TYR A 64 5.45 6.52 -2.49
C TYR A 64 5.59 5.52 -1.35
N TYR A 65 6.51 5.81 -0.44
CA TYR A 65 6.64 5.14 0.84
C TYR A 65 5.93 5.97 1.91
N HIS A 66 5.09 5.30 2.68
CA HIS A 66 4.38 5.88 3.82
C HIS A 66 5.08 5.41 5.10
N GLU A 67 6.04 6.20 5.54
CA GLU A 67 6.97 5.85 6.60
C GLU A 67 6.41 6.19 7.99
N PRO A 68 6.55 5.27 8.98
CA PRO A 68 6.16 5.57 10.36
C PRO A 68 6.86 6.84 10.86
N GLN A 69 6.13 7.74 11.53
CA GLN A 69 6.74 8.92 12.16
C GLN A 69 7.81 8.50 13.17
N THR A 70 9.00 9.07 13.06
CA THR A 70 10.06 8.88 14.05
C THR A 70 9.77 9.69 15.31
N GLY A 71 9.76 9.06 16.49
CA GLY A 71 9.77 9.76 17.78
C GLY A 71 8.46 9.78 18.58
N THR A 72 7.37 9.24 18.03
CA THR A 72 6.16 8.94 18.80
C THR A 72 6.38 7.57 19.47
N GLY A 73 6.54 7.51 20.79
CA GLY A 73 6.87 6.27 21.53
C GLY A 73 5.83 5.14 21.41
N THR A 74 4.77 5.33 20.63
CA THR A 74 3.69 4.39 20.39
C THR A 74 3.73 3.92 18.94
N ARG A 75 4.10 2.65 18.72
CA ARG A 75 3.95 2.00 17.43
C ARG A 75 2.46 1.72 17.21
N GLU A 76 1.87 2.28 16.15
CA GLU A 76 0.51 1.92 15.72
C GLU A 76 0.42 0.39 15.59
N GLU A 77 -0.56 -0.27 16.19
CA GLU A 77 -0.73 -1.73 16.08
C GLU A 77 -1.46 -2.14 14.79
N THR A 78 -2.29 -1.25 14.27
CA THR A 78 -3.05 -1.41 13.03
C THR A 78 -2.94 -0.14 12.19
N ALA A 79 -3.00 -0.31 10.87
CA ALA A 79 -3.07 0.79 9.91
C ALA A 79 -4.17 0.51 8.88
N THR A 80 -4.76 1.57 8.34
CA THR A 80 -5.88 1.48 7.40
C THR A 80 -5.70 2.47 6.26
N VAL A 81 -5.90 2.01 5.02
CA VAL A 81 -6.10 2.86 3.84
C VAL A 81 -7.57 2.82 3.43
N ILE A 82 -8.13 3.98 3.10
CA ILE A 82 -9.53 4.11 2.66
C ILE A 82 -9.56 4.71 1.26
N ILE A 83 -10.17 4.02 0.31
CA ILE A 83 -10.44 4.51 -1.04
C ILE A 83 -11.93 4.83 -1.12
N SER A 84 -12.26 6.08 -1.37
CA SER A 84 -13.65 6.55 -1.46
C SER A 84 -13.94 7.07 -2.86
N ASN A 85 -15.06 6.64 -3.45
CA ASN A 85 -15.57 7.18 -4.69
C ASN A 85 -17.08 7.49 -4.51
N PRO A 86 -17.50 8.76 -4.58
CA PRO A 86 -18.90 9.14 -4.39
C PRO A 86 -19.81 8.75 -5.57
N GLU A 87 -19.24 8.45 -6.74
CA GLU A 87 -19.96 8.17 -7.98
C GLU A 87 -19.51 6.83 -8.58
N PHE A 88 -19.93 5.74 -7.94
CA PHE A 88 -19.67 4.39 -8.39
C PHE A 88 -20.93 3.76 -9.02
N PRO A 89 -20.81 3.01 -10.12
CA PRO A 89 -21.94 2.34 -10.74
C PRO A 89 -22.47 1.20 -9.85
N LEU A 90 -23.68 1.36 -9.32
CA LEU A 90 -24.39 0.38 -8.50
C LEU A 90 -25.69 -0.07 -9.19
N ALA A 91 -26.30 -1.13 -8.65
CA ALA A 91 -27.64 -1.52 -9.07
C ALA A 91 -28.65 -0.42 -8.71
N GLY A 92 -29.19 0.26 -9.72
CA GLY A 92 -30.16 1.35 -9.53
C GLY A 92 -29.63 2.76 -9.79
N GLY A 93 -28.33 2.94 -10.07
CA GLY A 93 -27.76 4.24 -10.43
C GLY A 93 -26.31 4.42 -10.00
N MET A 94 -25.89 5.68 -9.87
CA MET A 94 -24.61 6.04 -9.26
C MET A 94 -24.78 6.20 -7.76
N GLY A 95 -23.84 5.70 -6.96
CA GLY A 95 -23.84 5.90 -5.52
C GLY A 95 -22.44 5.77 -4.91
N PRO A 96 -22.28 6.12 -3.63
CA PRO A 96 -20.97 6.12 -2.99
C PRO A 96 -20.51 4.70 -2.67
N VAL A 97 -19.24 4.43 -2.93
CA VAL A 97 -18.52 3.23 -2.48
C VAL A 97 -17.28 3.62 -1.70
N GLU A 98 -16.95 2.79 -0.73
CA GLU A 98 -15.75 2.89 0.09
C GLU A 98 -15.09 1.51 0.18
N VAL A 99 -13.79 1.47 -0.05
CA VAL A 99 -12.95 0.29 0.18
C VAL A 99 -11.99 0.60 1.31
N ARG A 100 -11.95 -0.23 2.35
CA ARG A 100 -10.99 -0.14 3.45
C ARG A 100 -10.07 -1.34 3.43
N LEU A 101 -8.77 -1.10 3.43
CA LEU A 101 -7.75 -2.12 3.66
C LEU A 101 -7.09 -1.84 5.01
N THR A 102 -7.31 -2.73 5.98
CA THR A 102 -6.74 -2.65 7.32
C THR A 102 -5.77 -3.80 7.54
N TRP A 103 -4.65 -3.57 8.22
CA TRP A 103 -3.69 -4.63 8.53
C TRP A 103 -2.98 -4.41 9.86
N ASN A 104 -2.39 -5.49 10.38
CA ASN A 104 -1.51 -5.43 11.55
C ASN A 104 -0.09 -5.01 11.15
N THR A 105 0.41 -3.91 11.71
CA THR A 105 1.72 -3.31 11.35
C THR A 105 2.92 -4.00 12.03
N ARG A 106 2.67 -4.94 12.96
CA ARG A 106 3.71 -5.66 13.70
C ARG A 106 4.67 -6.37 12.74
N ASN A 107 4.10 -7.08 11.76
CA ASN A 107 4.82 -7.83 10.74
C ASN A 107 4.76 -7.19 9.34
N LEU A 108 3.93 -6.16 9.14
CA LEU A 108 3.85 -5.35 7.91
C LEU A 108 3.98 -3.84 8.24
N PRO A 109 5.14 -3.38 8.76
CA PRO A 109 5.31 -2.00 9.17
C PRO A 109 5.38 -1.00 8.01
N ARG A 110 5.73 -1.44 6.79
CA ARG A 110 5.89 -0.58 5.62
C ARG A 110 4.58 -0.53 4.84
N LEU A 111 4.33 0.61 4.21
CA LEU A 111 3.27 0.75 3.22
C LEU A 111 3.88 1.38 1.97
N VAL A 112 3.70 0.70 0.84
CA VAL A 112 4.06 1.19 -0.48
C VAL A 112 2.77 1.56 -1.21
N GLU A 113 2.79 2.71 -1.87
CA GLU A 113 1.74 3.16 -2.78
C GLU A 113 2.31 3.18 -4.19
N TRP A 114 1.77 2.35 -5.08
CA TRP A 114 2.09 2.34 -6.50
C TRP A 114 0.99 3.04 -7.29
N LYS A 115 1.30 4.21 -7.84
CA LYS A 115 0.36 5.05 -8.56
C LYS A 115 0.62 5.00 -10.05
N MET A 116 -0.33 4.45 -10.80
CA MET A 116 -0.27 4.33 -12.25
C MET A 116 -1.61 4.67 -12.92
N PRO A 117 -1.97 5.96 -13.11
CA PRO A 117 -3.09 6.39 -13.94
C PRO A 117 -2.70 6.47 -15.43
N GLY A 118 -2.01 5.48 -15.97
CA GLY A 118 -1.60 5.47 -17.38
C GLY A 118 -2.71 5.00 -18.34
N LEU A 119 -2.66 5.43 -19.60
CA LEU A 119 -3.48 4.81 -20.65
C LEU A 119 -3.17 3.32 -20.77
N GLY A 120 -4.20 2.47 -20.68
CA GLY A 120 -4.07 1.00 -20.71
C GLY A 120 -3.57 0.37 -19.41
N MET A 121 -3.17 1.18 -18.42
CA MET A 121 -2.72 0.75 -17.10
C MET A 121 -3.20 1.78 -16.07
N HIS A 122 -4.45 1.67 -15.62
CA HIS A 122 -5.09 2.58 -14.67
C HIS A 122 -5.29 1.87 -13.33
N VAL A 123 -4.25 1.86 -12.51
CA VAL A 123 -4.14 1.02 -11.31
C VAL A 123 -3.50 1.76 -10.15
N LEU A 124 -4.09 1.63 -8.97
CA LEU A 124 -3.54 2.00 -7.68
C LEU A 124 -3.14 0.71 -6.93
N GLY A 125 -1.86 0.55 -6.63
CA GLY A 125 -1.34 -0.44 -5.70
C GLY A 125 -1.30 0.11 -4.28
N ILE A 126 -1.99 -0.55 -3.35
CA ILE A 126 -1.83 -0.34 -1.91
C ILE A 126 -1.16 -1.59 -1.34
N GLU A 127 0.04 -1.42 -0.81
CA GLU A 127 0.97 -2.52 -0.65
C GLU A 127 1.54 -2.57 0.78
N PRO A 128 0.79 -3.11 1.76
CA PRO A 128 1.34 -3.44 3.07
C PRO A 128 2.49 -4.43 2.93
N ALA A 129 3.64 -4.10 3.52
CA ALA A 129 4.88 -4.84 3.32
C ALA A 129 5.75 -4.88 4.58
N ASN A 130 6.69 -5.83 4.62
CA ASN A 130 7.69 -5.89 5.68
C ASN A 130 9.04 -5.25 5.32
N CYS A 131 9.25 -4.95 4.03
CA CYS A 131 10.45 -4.37 3.46
C CYS A 131 10.05 -3.41 2.32
N HIS A 132 10.97 -2.56 1.85
CA HIS A 132 10.72 -1.77 0.65
C HIS A 132 10.91 -2.58 -0.64
N VAL A 133 10.56 -1.97 -1.78
CA VAL A 133 10.58 -2.62 -3.11
C VAL A 133 11.93 -2.54 -3.83
N GLU A 134 12.95 -1.85 -3.30
CA GLU A 134 14.30 -1.83 -3.92
C GLU A 134 15.08 -3.16 -3.73
N GLY A 135 14.50 -4.12 -3.01
CA GLY A 135 15.00 -5.49 -2.93
C GLY A 135 16.08 -5.74 -1.86
N ARG A 136 16.52 -6.99 -1.81
CA ARG A 136 17.35 -7.55 -0.71
C ARG A 136 18.69 -6.85 -0.51
N VAL A 137 19.29 -6.30 -1.57
CA VAL A 137 20.57 -5.60 -1.47
C VAL A 137 20.39 -4.27 -0.74
N ALA A 138 19.42 -3.46 -1.17
CA ALA A 138 19.10 -2.19 -0.52
C ALA A 138 18.67 -2.38 0.94
N GLU A 139 17.82 -3.36 1.21
CA GLU A 139 17.38 -3.70 2.57
C GLU A 139 18.53 -4.18 3.48
N ARG A 140 19.52 -4.90 2.94
CA ARG A 140 20.73 -5.27 3.70
C ARG A 140 21.58 -4.06 4.05
N LEU A 141 21.80 -3.16 3.07
CA LEU A 141 22.57 -1.95 3.28
C LEU A 141 21.92 -1.02 4.31
N ARG A 142 20.58 -0.99 4.35
CA ARG A 142 19.79 -0.27 5.36
C ARG A 142 19.72 -0.96 6.72
N GLY A 143 20.11 -2.23 6.81
CA GLY A 143 19.93 -3.05 8.02
C GLY A 143 18.47 -3.40 8.32
N SER A 144 17.57 -3.25 7.34
CA SER A 144 16.13 -3.49 7.49
C SER A 144 15.65 -4.82 6.91
N LEU A 145 16.54 -5.61 6.28
CA LEU A 145 16.18 -6.90 5.71
C LEU A 145 15.63 -7.87 6.78
N VAL A 146 14.36 -8.22 6.65
CA VAL A 146 13.71 -9.19 7.53
C VAL A 146 14.23 -10.61 7.27
N THR A 147 14.55 -11.33 8.35
CA THR A 147 15.08 -12.70 8.33
C THR A 147 14.35 -13.53 9.39
N LEU A 148 13.99 -14.77 9.06
CA LEU A 148 13.40 -15.74 9.97
C LEU A 148 14.46 -16.75 10.42
N GLN A 149 14.60 -16.95 11.73
CA GLN A 149 15.42 -18.03 12.29
C GLN A 149 14.78 -19.41 12.02
N PRO A 150 15.54 -20.52 12.11
CA PRO A 150 14.96 -21.87 12.07
C PRO A 150 13.80 -22.02 13.07
N GLY A 151 12.65 -22.51 12.61
CA GLY A 151 11.42 -22.66 13.40
C GLY A 151 10.68 -21.35 13.72
N ALA A 152 11.20 -20.18 13.32
CA ALA A 152 10.50 -18.92 13.53
C ALA A 152 9.36 -18.76 12.53
N ALA A 153 8.25 -18.17 13.00
CA ALA A 153 7.08 -17.89 12.20
C ALA A 153 6.72 -16.40 12.21
N ALA A 154 6.18 -15.94 11.08
CA ALA A 154 5.55 -14.63 10.93
C ALA A 154 4.10 -14.80 10.45
N THR A 155 3.18 -14.12 11.14
CA THR A 155 1.75 -14.12 10.83
C THR A 155 1.34 -12.77 10.25
N TYR A 156 0.47 -12.80 9.25
CA TYR A 156 0.01 -11.63 8.51
C TYR A 156 -1.51 -11.59 8.55
N GLU A 157 -2.06 -10.48 9.02
CA GLU A 157 -3.49 -10.28 9.18
C GLU A 157 -3.87 -9.00 8.45
N LEU A 158 -4.75 -9.13 7.47
CA LEU A 158 -5.28 -8.05 6.65
C LEU A 158 -6.78 -8.27 6.46
N GLU A 159 -7.54 -7.19 6.48
CA GLU A 159 -8.97 -7.16 6.21
C GLU A 159 -9.25 -6.19 5.08
N LEU A 160 -9.98 -6.66 4.06
CA LEU A 160 -10.51 -5.84 2.99
C LEU A 160 -12.02 -5.73 3.15
N GLU A 161 -12.51 -4.53 3.41
CA GLU A 161 -13.93 -4.22 3.55
C GLU A 161 -14.38 -3.37 2.36
N ILE A 162 -15.56 -3.68 1.81
CA ILE A 162 -16.21 -2.88 0.78
C ILE A 162 -17.60 -2.48 1.30
N ARG A 163 -17.86 -1.18 1.35
CA ARG A 163 -19.17 -0.63 1.72
C ARG A 163 -19.72 0.21 0.57
N ALA A 164 -20.93 -0.14 0.13
CA ALA A 164 -21.69 0.66 -0.82
C ALA A 164 -23.02 1.07 -0.16
N ARG A 165 -23.50 2.28 -0.43
CA ARG A 165 -24.85 2.70 -0.05
C ARG A 165 -25.71 2.79 -1.32
N LEU A 166 -26.84 2.11 -1.29
CA LEU A 166 -27.91 2.22 -2.29
C LEU A 166 -28.78 3.44 -2.02
#